data_AF-A0A6A7G3J8-F1
#
_entry.id   AF-A0A6A7G3J8-F1
#
_cell.length_a   1.000
_cell.length_b   1.000
_cell.length_c   1.000
_cell.angle_alpha   90.00
_cell.angle_beta   90.00
_cell.angle_gamma   90.00
#
_symmetry.space_group_name_H-M   'P 1'
#
loop_
_entity.id
_entity.type
_entity.pdbx_description
1 polymer ?
#
loop_
_entity_poly.entity_id
_entity_poly.type
_entity_poly.pdbx_seq_one_letter_code
_entity_poly.pdbx_strand_id
1 'polypeptide(L)'
;MKRLSDNLQAEKYENIAAVRSLESAIATRFENLGQLSAAKRRILDDHLKRETFNEKLRLEDGHHINVCETITRFHFVKSEYLRVKEAVNSVDEARSKLSTLKACSIEIEEFNVATVPGLKELGVAIKSAVYQTDISSSKYEKSVELNQREEKVDQQFMEMRRLHQEKLVILNDDMAREVFKAQVRLRNRDHIKSFQTLNVWCDEKAAYLNHKENVNSISDAQLYLSELSTFLREKDDQINYVVSNLKKIGNEIITARYVHLSQWQFETPHEITERESKIDSRFAELVRLHATKKDILDDDLAREKFKAHVLLLNDRHIGSFKTISLWCSEKEAYLDTKENINSIADANLQISRLEGFRTDQKASLKYNVSSLEKLGAEIQSSVYERLSRYTFEDPNSIIERQTQISNKFRTLTEKTEVKNKVLQDALDLEHRKEENRIRYATLAANFRRWVKAMSESAADTHFGFTLAEVEAFNAELIKQDEQLSEKAKNKELEAQTTFANGVSLGVIENVYTQESTQTISQLRNDLMTALHNRQAAYQKELQRQRENDVLCKKFADEITSFSDGLTSQRTEVTASSEPLEAQLQNVNKK
;
A
#
# COMPACT_ATOMS: atom_id res chain seq x y z
N MET A 1 -42.22 -152.25 -44.53
CA MET A 1 -42.96 -152.68 -45.73
C MET A 1 -42.13 -153.63 -46.56
N LYS A 2 -41.06 -153.18 -47.25
CA LYS A 2 -40.23 -154.04 -48.14
C LYS A 2 -39.78 -155.38 -47.53
N ARG A 3 -39.28 -155.37 -46.29
CA ARG A 3 -38.92 -156.59 -45.52
C ARG A 3 -40.07 -157.58 -45.27
N LEU A 4 -41.31 -157.11 -45.18
CA LEU A 4 -42.51 -157.93 -44.95
C LEU A 4 -43.00 -158.55 -46.26
N SER A 5 -42.93 -157.80 -47.38
CA SER A 5 -43.23 -158.32 -48.73
C SER A 5 -42.22 -159.39 -49.18
N ASP A 6 -40.94 -159.18 -48.89
CA ASP A 6 -39.89 -160.16 -49.23
C ASP A 6 -40.05 -161.48 -48.43
N ASN A 7 -40.55 -161.42 -47.19
CA ASN A 7 -40.87 -162.60 -46.39
C ASN A 7 -42.12 -163.35 -46.91
N LEU A 8 -43.18 -162.65 -47.32
CA LEU A 8 -44.40 -163.26 -47.87
C LEU A 8 -44.14 -163.98 -49.22
N GLN A 9 -43.10 -163.58 -49.95
CA GLN A 9 -42.67 -164.25 -51.18
C GLN A 9 -41.89 -165.55 -50.91
N ALA A 10 -41.15 -165.62 -49.80
CA ALA A 10 -40.51 -166.87 -49.35
C ALA A 10 -41.53 -167.93 -48.89
N GLU A 11 -42.72 -167.51 -48.46
CA GLU A 11 -43.82 -168.37 -47.98
C GLU A 11 -44.84 -168.77 -49.08
N LYS A 12 -44.56 -168.49 -50.36
CA LYS A 12 -45.46 -168.81 -51.52
C LYS A 12 -46.87 -168.24 -51.38
N TYR A 13 -47.02 -167.02 -50.87
CA TYR A 13 -48.34 -166.38 -50.76
C TYR A 13 -48.96 -166.11 -52.14
N GLU A 14 -50.16 -166.63 -52.39
CA GLU A 14 -50.81 -166.67 -53.72
C GLU A 14 -51.14 -165.29 -54.33
N ASN A 15 -51.13 -164.22 -53.52
CA ASN A 15 -51.53 -162.87 -53.95
C ASN A 15 -50.42 -161.80 -53.78
N ILE A 16 -49.15 -162.22 -53.93
CA ILE A 16 -47.98 -161.35 -53.77
C ILE A 16 -48.00 -160.13 -54.74
N ALA A 17 -48.64 -160.27 -55.91
CA ALA A 17 -48.78 -159.22 -56.91
C ALA A 17 -49.59 -158.02 -56.40
N ALA A 18 -50.67 -158.27 -55.64
CA ALA A 18 -51.48 -157.21 -55.04
C ALA A 18 -50.72 -156.46 -53.94
N VAL A 19 -49.93 -157.18 -53.13
CA VAL A 19 -49.08 -156.59 -52.07
C VAL A 19 -47.98 -155.71 -52.67
N ARG A 20 -47.33 -156.14 -53.76
CA ARG A 20 -46.33 -155.33 -54.47
C ARG A 20 -46.93 -154.10 -55.15
N SER A 21 -48.15 -154.21 -55.69
CA SER A 21 -48.89 -153.06 -56.22
C SER A 21 -49.21 -152.04 -55.13
N LEU A 22 -49.56 -152.49 -53.92
CA LEU A 22 -49.82 -151.62 -52.78
C LEU A 22 -48.53 -150.98 -52.25
N GLU A 23 -47.42 -151.73 -52.20
CA GLU A 23 -46.10 -151.18 -51.87
C GLU A 23 -45.65 -150.12 -52.87
N SER A 24 -45.86 -150.34 -54.17
CA SER A 24 -45.57 -149.35 -55.21
C SER A 24 -46.45 -148.11 -55.04
N ALA A 25 -47.76 -148.27 -54.81
CA ALA A 25 -48.67 -147.13 -54.59
C ALA A 25 -48.32 -146.34 -53.33
N ILE A 26 -47.86 -147.02 -52.26
CA ILE A 26 -47.39 -146.38 -51.03
C ILE A 26 -46.05 -145.69 -51.25
N ALA A 27 -45.11 -146.29 -51.98
CA ALA A 27 -43.84 -145.66 -52.35
C ALA A 27 -44.07 -144.39 -53.18
N THR A 28 -44.94 -144.43 -54.19
CA THR A 28 -45.34 -143.26 -54.99
C THR A 28 -46.05 -142.20 -54.15
N ARG A 29 -46.88 -142.58 -53.17
CA ARG A 29 -47.48 -141.62 -52.23
C ARG A 29 -46.45 -140.98 -51.30
N PHE A 30 -45.46 -141.72 -50.82
CA PHE A 30 -44.35 -141.17 -50.03
C PHE A 30 -43.45 -140.26 -50.87
N GLU A 31 -43.24 -140.56 -52.14
CA GLU A 31 -42.52 -139.69 -53.08
C GLU A 31 -43.30 -138.40 -53.37
N ASN A 32 -44.62 -138.49 -53.60
CA ASN A 32 -45.50 -137.32 -53.70
C ASN A 32 -45.54 -136.50 -52.40
N LEU A 33 -45.56 -137.15 -51.23
CA LEU A 33 -45.42 -136.48 -49.93
C LEU A 33 -44.05 -135.81 -49.78
N GLY A 34 -42.98 -136.42 -50.29
CA GLY A 34 -41.64 -135.83 -50.35
C GLY A 34 -41.59 -134.58 -51.23
N GLN A 35 -42.23 -134.62 -52.40
CA GLN A 35 -42.33 -133.47 -53.32
C GLN A 35 -43.21 -132.35 -52.74
N LEU A 36 -44.36 -132.68 -52.16
CA LEU A 36 -45.23 -131.71 -51.46
C LEU A 36 -44.54 -131.12 -50.23
N SER A 37 -43.79 -131.93 -49.47
CA SER A 37 -42.99 -131.47 -48.33
C SER A 37 -41.88 -130.52 -48.78
N ALA A 38 -41.17 -130.82 -49.87
CA ALA A 38 -40.14 -129.93 -50.43
C ALA A 38 -40.74 -128.61 -50.96
N ALA A 39 -41.88 -128.66 -51.65
CA ALA A 39 -42.60 -127.48 -52.11
C ALA A 39 -43.13 -126.63 -50.93
N LYS A 40 -43.67 -127.27 -49.89
CA LYS A 40 -44.16 -126.58 -48.69
C LYS A 40 -43.02 -126.00 -47.87
N ARG A 41 -41.89 -126.69 -47.77
CA ARG A 41 -40.66 -126.18 -47.13
C ARG A 41 -40.15 -124.91 -47.83
N ARG A 42 -40.13 -124.89 -49.17
CA ARG A 42 -39.77 -123.69 -49.95
C ARG A 42 -40.68 -122.49 -49.63
N ILE A 43 -41.99 -122.71 -49.48
CA ILE A 43 -42.96 -121.66 -49.10
C ILE A 43 -42.76 -121.21 -47.65
N LEU A 44 -42.54 -122.14 -46.72
CA LEU A 44 -42.33 -121.82 -45.31
C LEU A 44 -41.00 -121.10 -45.05
N ASP A 45 -39.93 -121.48 -45.77
CA ASP A 45 -38.64 -120.80 -45.71
C ASP A 45 -38.73 -119.38 -46.29
N ASP A 46 -39.51 -119.19 -47.37
CA ASP A 46 -39.81 -117.86 -47.93
C ASP A 46 -40.63 -117.01 -46.96
N HIS A 47 -41.67 -117.59 -46.34
CA HIS A 47 -42.45 -116.90 -45.30
C HIS A 47 -41.60 -116.54 -44.09
N LEU A 48 -40.71 -117.43 -43.63
CA LEU A 48 -39.81 -117.16 -42.51
C LEU A 48 -38.85 -116.00 -42.84
N LYS A 49 -38.29 -115.97 -44.05
CA LYS A 49 -37.45 -114.86 -44.52
C LYS A 49 -38.23 -113.56 -44.63
N ARG A 50 -39.47 -113.60 -45.12
CA ARG A 50 -40.36 -112.43 -45.18
C ARG A 50 -40.70 -111.92 -43.78
N GLU A 51 -41.04 -112.79 -42.84
CA GLU A 51 -41.33 -112.38 -41.46
C GLU A 51 -40.07 -111.88 -40.73
N THR A 52 -38.90 -112.46 -40.99
CA THR A 52 -37.61 -111.95 -40.46
C THR A 52 -37.30 -110.56 -41.03
N PHE A 53 -37.60 -110.34 -42.31
CA PHE A 53 -37.49 -109.03 -42.95
C PHE A 53 -38.47 -108.01 -42.36
N ASN A 54 -39.74 -108.39 -42.17
CA ASN A 54 -40.75 -107.54 -41.53
C ASN A 54 -40.36 -107.17 -40.09
N GLU A 55 -39.82 -108.13 -39.33
CA GLU A 55 -39.37 -107.89 -37.96
C GLU A 55 -38.16 -106.96 -37.92
N LYS A 56 -37.21 -107.11 -38.85
CA LYS A 56 -36.11 -106.16 -39.01
C LYS A 56 -36.63 -104.74 -39.29
N LEU A 57 -37.61 -104.58 -40.20
CA LEU A 57 -38.21 -103.27 -40.48
C LEU A 57 -38.95 -102.68 -39.27
N ARG A 58 -39.61 -103.50 -38.45
CA ARG A 58 -40.24 -103.03 -37.20
C ARG A 58 -39.22 -102.54 -36.19
N LEU A 59 -38.09 -103.23 -36.05
CA LEU A 59 -36.99 -102.80 -35.18
C LEU A 59 -36.34 -101.51 -35.68
N GLU A 60 -36.12 -101.39 -36.99
CA GLU A 60 -35.59 -100.17 -37.62
C GLU A 60 -36.56 -98.99 -37.48
N ASP A 61 -37.88 -99.19 -37.67
CA ASP A 61 -38.90 -98.17 -37.40
C ASP A 61 -38.97 -97.82 -35.90
N GLY A 62 -38.87 -98.81 -35.01
CA GLY A 62 -38.76 -98.58 -33.57
C GLY A 62 -37.54 -97.72 -33.20
N HIS A 63 -36.40 -97.96 -33.86
CA HIS A 63 -35.21 -97.11 -33.71
C HIS A 63 -35.44 -95.69 -34.26
N HIS A 64 -36.09 -95.56 -35.41
CA HIS A 64 -36.48 -94.27 -35.99
C HIS A 64 -37.39 -93.46 -35.05
N ILE A 65 -38.38 -94.12 -34.42
CA ILE A 65 -39.24 -93.52 -33.39
C ILE A 65 -38.40 -93.02 -32.21
N ASN A 66 -37.54 -93.86 -31.64
CA ASN A 66 -36.72 -93.50 -30.48
C ASN A 66 -35.80 -92.30 -30.77
N VAL A 67 -35.23 -92.22 -31.98
CA VAL A 67 -34.43 -91.07 -32.41
C VAL A 67 -35.31 -89.82 -32.55
N CYS A 68 -36.51 -89.92 -33.13
CA CYS A 68 -37.47 -88.81 -33.20
C CYS A 68 -37.92 -88.32 -31.82
N GLU A 69 -38.14 -89.22 -30.86
CA GLU A 69 -38.48 -88.88 -29.48
C GLU A 69 -37.33 -88.16 -28.77
N THR A 70 -36.10 -88.62 -28.99
CA THR A 70 -34.89 -87.99 -28.46
C THR A 70 -34.76 -86.56 -28.99
N ILE A 71 -34.98 -86.35 -30.29
CA ILE A 71 -34.99 -85.02 -30.92
C ILE A 71 -36.13 -84.16 -30.34
N THR A 72 -37.32 -84.73 -30.15
CA THR A 72 -38.45 -84.00 -29.57
C THR A 72 -38.16 -83.54 -28.14
N ARG A 73 -37.49 -84.37 -27.33
CA ARG A 73 -37.08 -83.99 -25.97
C ARG A 73 -36.02 -82.89 -25.98
N PHE A 74 -35.04 -82.98 -26.89
CA PHE A 74 -34.04 -81.93 -27.08
C PHE A 74 -34.69 -80.60 -27.49
N HIS A 75 -35.58 -80.65 -28.49
CA HIS A 75 -36.38 -79.49 -28.95
C HIS A 75 -37.14 -78.85 -27.79
N PHE A 76 -37.82 -79.63 -26.96
CA PHE A 76 -38.57 -79.12 -25.81
C PHE A 76 -37.67 -78.33 -24.85
N VAL A 77 -36.55 -78.92 -24.42
CA VAL A 77 -35.63 -78.28 -23.48
C VAL A 77 -35.05 -76.98 -24.04
N LYS A 78 -34.62 -76.98 -25.32
CA LYS A 78 -34.04 -75.80 -25.95
C LYS A 78 -35.09 -74.71 -26.20
N SER A 79 -36.27 -75.09 -26.65
CA SER A 79 -37.36 -74.14 -26.90
C SER A 79 -37.81 -73.44 -25.62
N GLU A 80 -37.86 -74.15 -24.48
CA GLU A 80 -38.16 -73.54 -23.17
C GLU A 80 -37.11 -72.49 -22.78
N TYR A 81 -35.82 -72.80 -22.91
CA TYR A 81 -34.76 -71.82 -22.68
C TYR A 81 -34.87 -70.61 -23.63
N LEU A 82 -35.15 -70.83 -24.91
CA LEU A 82 -35.22 -69.76 -25.90
C LEU A 82 -36.46 -68.85 -25.74
N ARG A 83 -37.54 -69.33 -25.11
CA ARG A 83 -38.75 -68.56 -24.85
C ARG A 83 -38.66 -67.66 -23.62
N VAL A 84 -37.84 -68.04 -22.63
CA VAL A 84 -37.69 -67.26 -21.40
C VAL A 84 -36.79 -66.05 -21.65
N LYS A 85 -37.31 -64.85 -21.40
CA LYS A 85 -36.50 -63.63 -21.32
C LYS A 85 -35.86 -63.52 -19.93
N GLU A 86 -34.53 -63.51 -19.87
CA GLU A 86 -33.80 -63.24 -18.63
C GLU A 86 -33.77 -61.75 -18.29
N ALA A 87 -33.67 -61.44 -16.99
CA ALA A 87 -33.29 -60.10 -16.55
C ALA A 87 -31.79 -59.85 -16.80
N VAL A 88 -31.46 -58.65 -17.27
CA VAL A 88 -30.09 -58.22 -17.56
C VAL A 88 -29.88 -56.85 -16.90
N ASN A 89 -29.03 -56.80 -15.87
CA ASN A 89 -28.85 -55.61 -15.03
C ASN A 89 -27.43 -55.02 -15.12
N SER A 90 -26.55 -55.63 -15.90
CA SER A 90 -25.20 -55.12 -16.17
C SER A 90 -24.67 -55.58 -17.52
N VAL A 91 -23.61 -54.91 -17.99
CA VAL A 91 -22.90 -55.28 -19.23
C VAL A 91 -22.31 -56.70 -19.14
N ASP A 92 -21.78 -57.08 -17.98
CA ASP A 92 -21.17 -58.41 -17.79
C ASP A 92 -22.24 -59.51 -17.75
N GLU A 93 -23.39 -59.25 -17.13
CA GLU A 93 -24.55 -60.14 -17.24
C GLU A 93 -25.02 -60.27 -18.69
N ALA A 94 -25.14 -59.16 -19.43
CA ALA A 94 -25.54 -59.17 -20.84
C ALA A 94 -24.59 -60.01 -21.71
N ARG A 95 -23.27 -59.83 -21.52
CA ARG A 95 -22.23 -60.64 -22.19
C ARG A 95 -22.35 -62.11 -21.87
N SER A 96 -22.55 -62.44 -20.59
CA SER A 96 -22.73 -63.81 -20.13
C SER A 96 -23.95 -64.46 -20.80
N LYS A 97 -25.11 -63.77 -20.82
CA LYS A 97 -26.33 -64.27 -21.47
C LYS A 97 -26.19 -64.44 -22.98
N LEU A 98 -25.56 -63.49 -23.68
CA LEU A 98 -25.25 -63.62 -25.11
C LEU A 98 -24.31 -64.80 -25.38
N SER A 99 -23.33 -65.05 -24.51
CA SER A 99 -22.45 -66.20 -24.60
C SER A 99 -23.21 -67.52 -24.40
N THR A 100 -24.12 -67.59 -23.42
CA THR A 100 -24.99 -68.76 -23.22
C THR A 100 -25.90 -69.00 -24.43
N LEU A 101 -26.49 -67.95 -25.01
CA LEU A 101 -27.32 -68.07 -26.21
C LEU A 101 -26.51 -68.59 -27.41
N LYS A 102 -25.28 -68.09 -27.58
CA LYS A 102 -24.36 -68.58 -28.62
C LYS A 102 -24.02 -70.06 -28.43
N ALA A 103 -23.73 -70.47 -27.20
CA ALA A 103 -23.47 -71.89 -26.89
C ALA A 103 -24.70 -72.76 -27.19
N CYS A 104 -25.90 -72.29 -26.86
CA CYS A 104 -27.16 -72.98 -27.19
C CYS A 104 -27.33 -73.13 -28.71
N SER A 105 -27.04 -72.08 -29.50
CA SER A 105 -27.10 -72.16 -30.96
C SER A 105 -26.10 -73.17 -31.54
N ILE A 106 -24.88 -73.23 -30.99
CA ILE A 106 -23.86 -74.21 -31.40
C ILE A 106 -24.36 -75.62 -31.10
N GLU A 107 -24.87 -75.85 -29.90
CA GLU A 107 -25.39 -77.16 -29.49
C GLU A 107 -26.58 -77.60 -30.36
N ILE A 108 -27.48 -76.68 -30.73
CA ILE A 108 -28.59 -76.98 -31.66
C ILE A 108 -28.06 -77.42 -33.03
N GLU A 109 -27.07 -76.72 -33.59
CA GLU A 109 -26.52 -77.07 -34.91
C GLU A 109 -25.67 -78.35 -34.85
N GLU A 110 -24.86 -78.55 -33.80
CA GLU A 110 -24.09 -79.78 -33.61
C GLU A 110 -25.01 -81.00 -33.46
N PHE A 111 -26.07 -80.88 -32.66
CA PHE A 111 -27.05 -81.95 -32.48
C PHE A 111 -27.84 -82.25 -33.77
N ASN A 112 -28.18 -81.21 -34.54
CA ASN A 112 -28.80 -81.32 -35.87
C ASN A 112 -27.89 -82.12 -36.82
N VAL A 113 -26.63 -81.70 -36.97
CA VAL A 113 -25.65 -82.32 -37.87
C VAL A 113 -25.34 -83.77 -37.46
N ALA A 114 -25.26 -84.07 -36.17
CA ALA A 114 -24.94 -85.40 -35.69
C ALA A 114 -26.11 -86.39 -35.82
N THR A 115 -27.36 -85.93 -35.65
CA THR A 115 -28.51 -86.83 -35.42
C THR A 115 -29.47 -86.88 -36.60
N VAL A 116 -29.77 -85.74 -37.23
CA VAL A 116 -30.81 -85.66 -38.27
C VAL A 116 -30.43 -86.37 -39.56
N PRO A 117 -29.19 -86.28 -40.08
CA PRO A 117 -28.79 -87.04 -41.26
C PRO A 117 -28.97 -88.56 -41.09
N GLY A 118 -28.50 -89.11 -39.96
CA GLY A 118 -28.65 -90.54 -39.66
C GLY A 118 -30.11 -90.99 -39.53
N LEU A 119 -30.98 -90.14 -38.95
CA LEU A 119 -32.42 -90.39 -38.92
C LEU A 119 -33.02 -90.46 -40.34
N LYS A 120 -32.69 -89.51 -41.21
CA LYS A 120 -33.22 -89.44 -42.57
C LYS A 120 -32.68 -90.59 -43.43
N GLU A 121 -31.41 -90.97 -43.27
CA GLU A 121 -30.82 -92.14 -43.92
C GLU A 121 -31.52 -93.43 -43.51
N LEU A 122 -31.76 -93.61 -42.20
CA LEU A 122 -32.55 -94.74 -41.68
C LEU A 122 -33.97 -94.74 -42.26
N GLY A 123 -34.61 -93.58 -42.33
CA GLY A 123 -35.92 -93.43 -42.95
C GLY A 123 -35.93 -93.83 -44.43
N VAL A 124 -34.92 -93.41 -45.21
CA VAL A 124 -34.76 -93.83 -46.60
C VAL A 124 -34.54 -95.34 -46.70
N ALA A 125 -33.71 -95.92 -45.83
CA ALA A 125 -33.45 -97.36 -45.78
C ALA A 125 -34.75 -98.16 -45.53
N ILE A 126 -35.56 -97.75 -44.54
CA ILE A 126 -36.86 -98.37 -44.23
C ILE A 126 -37.83 -98.25 -45.42
N LYS A 127 -37.91 -97.06 -46.03
CA LYS A 127 -38.83 -96.78 -47.16
C LYS A 127 -38.46 -97.56 -48.44
N SER A 128 -37.16 -97.72 -48.70
CA SER A 128 -36.64 -98.38 -49.91
C SER A 128 -36.49 -99.89 -49.77
N ALA A 129 -36.56 -100.42 -48.55
CA ALA A 129 -36.50 -101.85 -48.30
C ALA A 129 -37.73 -102.57 -48.86
N VAL A 130 -37.49 -103.48 -49.80
CA VAL A 130 -38.52 -104.34 -50.40
C VAL A 130 -38.04 -105.79 -50.36
N TYR A 131 -38.87 -106.68 -49.81
CA TYR A 131 -38.70 -108.11 -49.96
C TYR A 131 -39.58 -108.57 -51.12
N GLN A 132 -38.98 -109.18 -52.15
CA GLN A 132 -39.70 -109.66 -53.33
C GLN A 132 -39.11 -111.00 -53.77
N THR A 133 -39.95 -112.02 -53.83
CA THR A 133 -39.63 -113.33 -54.45
C THR A 133 -40.80 -113.75 -55.36
N ASP A 134 -40.64 -114.88 -56.05
CA ASP A 134 -41.71 -115.46 -56.87
C ASP A 134 -42.91 -115.98 -56.03
N ILE A 135 -42.79 -116.00 -54.69
CA ILE A 135 -43.77 -116.58 -53.75
C ILE A 135 -44.45 -115.51 -52.90
N SER A 136 -43.70 -114.50 -52.45
CA SER A 136 -44.28 -113.43 -51.64
C SER A 136 -43.54 -112.10 -51.80
N SER A 137 -44.23 -111.02 -51.46
CA SER A 137 -43.68 -109.67 -51.41
C SER A 137 -44.05 -108.99 -50.10
N SER A 138 -43.16 -108.18 -49.54
CA SER A 138 -43.47 -107.29 -48.41
C SER A 138 -42.71 -105.98 -48.56
N LYS A 139 -43.36 -104.89 -48.14
CA LYS A 139 -42.83 -103.52 -48.15
C LYS A 139 -43.29 -102.83 -46.88
N TYR A 140 -42.58 -101.80 -46.46
CA TYR A 140 -43.00 -101.01 -45.31
C TYR A 140 -44.30 -100.24 -45.61
N GLU A 141 -45.35 -100.49 -44.84
CA GLU A 141 -46.71 -99.99 -45.12
C GLU A 141 -46.97 -98.56 -44.60
N LYS A 142 -46.18 -98.11 -43.61
CA LYS A 142 -46.40 -96.83 -42.89
C LYS A 142 -45.49 -95.70 -43.37
N SER A 143 -45.17 -95.66 -44.67
CA SER A 143 -44.24 -94.65 -45.22
C SER A 143 -44.71 -93.20 -45.00
N VAL A 144 -46.01 -92.95 -44.92
CA VAL A 144 -46.58 -91.61 -44.65
C VAL A 144 -46.31 -91.16 -43.21
N GLU A 145 -46.51 -92.04 -42.22
CA GLU A 145 -46.23 -91.74 -40.81
C GLU A 145 -44.75 -91.41 -40.60
N LEU A 146 -43.86 -92.14 -41.30
CA LEU A 146 -42.42 -91.92 -41.24
C LEU A 146 -42.04 -90.53 -41.80
N ASN A 147 -42.59 -90.14 -42.95
CA ASN A 147 -42.37 -88.80 -43.50
C ASN A 147 -42.90 -87.69 -42.59
N GLN A 148 -44.06 -87.88 -41.97
CA GLN A 148 -44.64 -86.91 -41.02
C GLN A 148 -43.74 -86.70 -39.79
N ARG A 149 -43.11 -87.76 -39.25
CA ARG A 149 -42.14 -87.65 -38.15
C ARG A 149 -40.91 -86.86 -38.58
N GLU A 150 -40.39 -87.16 -39.78
CA GLU A 150 -39.23 -86.48 -40.35
C GLU A 150 -39.51 -85.00 -40.62
N GLU A 151 -40.70 -84.64 -41.10
CA GLU A 151 -41.13 -83.26 -41.32
C GLU A 151 -41.33 -82.51 -39.99
N LYS A 152 -41.89 -83.17 -38.98
CA LYS A 152 -42.01 -82.62 -37.63
C LYS A 152 -40.64 -82.26 -37.04
N VAL A 153 -39.63 -83.09 -37.25
CA VAL A 153 -38.23 -82.79 -36.85
C VAL A 153 -37.73 -81.53 -37.55
N ASP A 154 -37.95 -81.39 -38.87
CA ASP A 154 -37.52 -80.20 -39.60
C ASP A 154 -38.22 -78.93 -39.06
N GLN A 155 -39.53 -79.01 -38.78
CA GLN A 155 -40.30 -77.93 -38.16
C GLN A 155 -39.77 -77.54 -36.78
N GLN A 156 -39.39 -78.52 -35.96
CA GLN A 156 -38.80 -78.28 -34.63
C GLN A 156 -37.49 -77.49 -34.71
N PHE A 157 -36.59 -77.83 -35.64
CA PHE A 157 -35.35 -77.06 -35.84
C PHE A 157 -35.60 -75.67 -36.43
N MET A 158 -36.56 -75.53 -37.35
CA MET A 158 -36.98 -74.21 -37.84
C MET A 158 -37.54 -73.32 -36.72
N GLU A 159 -38.36 -73.87 -35.82
CA GLU A 159 -38.86 -73.14 -34.65
C GLU A 159 -37.74 -72.70 -33.72
N MET A 160 -36.80 -73.60 -33.38
CA MET A 160 -35.67 -73.25 -32.51
C MET A 160 -34.80 -72.15 -33.12
N ARG A 161 -34.54 -72.18 -34.44
CA ARG A 161 -33.81 -71.11 -35.13
C ARG A 161 -34.55 -69.76 -35.06
N ARG A 162 -35.87 -69.77 -35.23
CA ARG A 162 -36.71 -68.56 -35.08
C ARG A 162 -36.65 -68.01 -33.65
N LEU A 163 -36.87 -68.86 -32.65
CA LEU A 163 -36.83 -68.47 -31.23
C LEU A 163 -35.44 -67.95 -30.82
N HIS A 164 -34.37 -68.56 -31.33
CA HIS A 164 -33.01 -68.06 -31.14
C HIS A 164 -32.86 -66.64 -31.69
N GLN A 165 -33.31 -66.39 -32.92
CA GLN A 165 -33.19 -65.07 -33.54
C GLN A 165 -33.97 -64.00 -32.77
N GLU A 166 -35.18 -64.32 -32.31
CA GLU A 166 -35.99 -63.41 -31.49
C GLU A 166 -35.30 -63.08 -30.17
N LYS A 167 -34.77 -64.10 -29.47
CA LYS A 167 -34.04 -63.90 -28.22
C LYS A 167 -32.73 -63.14 -28.41
N LEU A 168 -32.03 -63.37 -29.53
CA LEU A 168 -30.79 -62.66 -29.87
C LEU A 168 -31.04 -61.15 -30.01
N VAL A 169 -32.12 -60.74 -30.67
CA VAL A 169 -32.48 -59.33 -30.83
C VAL A 169 -32.74 -58.67 -29.47
N ILE A 170 -33.47 -59.36 -28.59
CA ILE A 170 -33.77 -58.86 -27.23
C ILE A 170 -32.48 -58.70 -26.41
N LEU A 171 -31.62 -59.72 -26.37
CA LEU A 171 -30.38 -59.67 -25.59
C LEU A 171 -29.39 -58.64 -26.14
N ASN A 172 -29.36 -58.42 -27.45
CA ASN A 172 -28.55 -57.34 -28.03
C ASN A 172 -29.06 -55.95 -27.66
N ASP A 173 -30.39 -55.74 -27.61
CA ASP A 173 -30.95 -54.48 -27.11
C ASP A 173 -30.68 -54.29 -25.61
N ASP A 174 -30.83 -55.35 -24.80
CA ASP A 174 -30.51 -55.30 -23.37
C ASP A 174 -29.02 -54.96 -23.15
N MET A 175 -28.11 -55.55 -23.94
CA MET A 175 -26.68 -55.21 -23.95
C MET A 175 -26.42 -53.76 -24.31
N ALA A 176 -27.02 -53.25 -25.39
CA ALA A 176 -26.87 -51.86 -25.82
C ALA A 176 -27.38 -50.89 -24.74
N ARG A 177 -28.52 -51.20 -24.10
CA ARG A 177 -29.02 -50.45 -22.95
C ARG A 177 -28.02 -50.44 -21.81
N GLU A 178 -27.51 -51.59 -21.37
CA GLU A 178 -26.57 -51.64 -20.23
C GLU A 178 -25.24 -50.92 -20.53
N VAL A 179 -24.76 -50.97 -21.78
CA VAL A 179 -23.59 -50.18 -22.21
C VAL A 179 -23.89 -48.68 -22.11
N PHE A 180 -25.07 -48.25 -22.57
CA PHE A 180 -25.50 -46.85 -22.43
C PHE A 180 -25.60 -46.43 -20.96
N LYS A 181 -26.22 -47.25 -20.09
CA LYS A 181 -26.28 -47.00 -18.64
C LYS A 181 -24.88 -46.84 -18.04
N ALA A 182 -23.95 -47.73 -18.39
CA ALA A 182 -22.58 -47.69 -17.88
C ALA A 182 -21.86 -46.39 -18.29
N GLN A 183 -22.05 -45.92 -19.53
CA GLN A 183 -21.48 -44.65 -20.01
C GLN A 183 -22.04 -43.44 -19.25
N VAL A 184 -23.37 -43.38 -19.06
CA VAL A 184 -24.00 -42.27 -18.31
C VAL A 184 -23.57 -42.27 -16.84
N ARG A 185 -23.48 -43.45 -16.21
CA ARG A 185 -22.96 -43.58 -14.85
C ARG A 185 -21.49 -43.20 -14.74
N LEU A 186 -20.67 -43.45 -15.77
CA LEU A 186 -19.29 -42.97 -15.81
C LEU A 186 -19.24 -41.44 -15.84
N ARG A 187 -20.04 -40.79 -16.70
CA ARG A 187 -20.15 -39.33 -16.72
C ARG A 187 -20.59 -38.76 -15.37
N ASN A 188 -21.52 -39.40 -14.66
CA ASN A 188 -21.90 -39.00 -13.30
C ASN A 188 -20.73 -39.09 -12.31
N ARG A 189 -19.85 -40.11 -12.41
CA ARG A 189 -18.64 -40.16 -11.58
C ARG A 189 -17.70 -39.00 -11.87
N ASP A 190 -17.53 -38.64 -13.13
CA ASP A 190 -16.69 -37.50 -13.53
C ASP A 190 -17.30 -36.18 -13.05
N HIS A 191 -18.62 -36.03 -13.16
CA HIS A 191 -19.37 -34.91 -12.59
C HIS A 191 -19.18 -34.80 -11.07
N ILE A 192 -19.25 -35.90 -10.33
CA ILE A 192 -19.00 -35.94 -8.88
C ILE A 192 -17.57 -35.48 -8.56
N LYS A 193 -16.57 -35.96 -9.29
CA LYS A 193 -15.17 -35.55 -9.09
C LYS A 193 -14.98 -34.06 -9.34
N SER A 194 -15.49 -33.53 -10.46
CA SER A 194 -15.42 -32.10 -10.77
C SER A 194 -16.12 -31.25 -9.70
N PHE A 195 -17.28 -31.69 -9.20
CA PHE A 195 -17.97 -31.04 -8.09
C PHE A 195 -17.14 -31.04 -6.80
N GLN A 196 -16.49 -32.16 -6.44
CA GLN A 196 -15.63 -32.24 -5.25
C GLN A 196 -14.42 -31.30 -5.35
N THR A 197 -13.73 -31.28 -6.50
CA THR A 197 -12.61 -30.37 -6.74
C THR A 197 -13.03 -28.90 -6.62
N LEU A 198 -14.18 -28.53 -7.20
CA LEU A 198 -14.72 -27.18 -7.09
C LEU A 198 -15.08 -26.80 -5.65
N ASN A 199 -15.62 -27.73 -4.84
CA ASN A 199 -15.91 -27.42 -3.44
C ASN A 199 -14.64 -27.13 -2.64
N VAL A 200 -13.59 -27.95 -2.81
CA VAL A 200 -12.30 -27.75 -2.15
C VAL A 200 -11.71 -26.38 -2.53
N TRP A 201 -11.71 -26.06 -3.83
CA TRP A 201 -11.26 -24.75 -4.30
C TRP A 201 -12.09 -23.61 -3.68
N CYS A 202 -13.41 -23.74 -3.64
CA CYS A 202 -14.28 -22.75 -2.99
C CYS A 202 -13.98 -22.61 -1.48
N ASP A 203 -13.68 -23.69 -0.77
CA ASP A 203 -13.31 -23.66 0.66
C ASP A 203 -11.99 -22.90 0.87
N GLU A 204 -10.97 -23.20 0.06
CA GLU A 204 -9.67 -22.53 0.11
C GLU A 204 -9.81 -21.02 -0.17
N LYS A 205 -10.57 -20.65 -1.20
CA LYS A 205 -10.77 -19.23 -1.53
C LYS A 205 -11.65 -18.52 -0.52
N ALA A 206 -12.65 -19.18 0.05
CA ALA A 206 -13.43 -18.60 1.14
C ALA A 206 -12.54 -18.35 2.37
N ALA A 207 -11.60 -19.25 2.69
CA ALA A 207 -10.64 -19.06 3.77
C ALA A 207 -9.72 -17.85 3.52
N TYR A 208 -9.17 -17.72 2.30
CA TYR A 208 -8.40 -16.54 1.88
C TYR A 208 -9.22 -15.25 2.01
N LEU A 209 -10.46 -15.23 1.52
CA LEU A 209 -11.27 -14.02 1.54
C LEU A 209 -11.69 -13.61 2.97
N ASN A 210 -11.79 -14.55 3.90
CA ASN A 210 -12.11 -14.27 5.30
C ASN A 210 -10.88 -13.90 6.14
N HIS A 211 -9.67 -14.20 5.67
CA HIS A 211 -8.45 -13.78 6.36
C HIS A 211 -8.31 -12.26 6.31
N LYS A 212 -7.87 -11.62 7.39
CA LYS A 212 -7.56 -10.18 7.42
C LYS A 212 -6.06 -9.99 7.42
N GLU A 213 -5.56 -9.29 6.41
CA GLU A 213 -4.14 -8.96 6.26
C GLU A 213 -3.68 -7.89 7.25
N ASN A 214 -2.38 -7.93 7.57
CA ASN A 214 -1.73 -6.90 8.37
C ASN A 214 -1.14 -5.83 7.45
N VAL A 215 -1.88 -4.75 7.21
CA VAL A 215 -1.48 -3.64 6.34
C VAL A 215 -0.80 -2.55 7.15
N ASN A 216 0.51 -2.35 6.98
CA ASN A 216 1.29 -1.34 7.72
C ASN A 216 1.89 -0.25 6.82
N SER A 217 1.65 -0.34 5.51
CA SER A 217 2.13 0.61 4.52
C SER A 217 1.22 0.66 3.29
N ILE A 218 1.37 1.73 2.50
CA ILE A 218 0.69 1.89 1.21
C ILE A 218 1.05 0.73 0.27
N SER A 219 2.31 0.29 0.28
CA SER A 219 2.79 -0.81 -0.57
C SER A 219 2.14 -2.14 -0.20
N ASP A 220 1.98 -2.44 1.09
CA ASP A 220 1.30 -3.66 1.55
C ASP A 220 -0.17 -3.66 1.08
N ALA A 221 -0.87 -2.53 1.25
CA ALA A 221 -2.26 -2.40 0.82
C ALA A 221 -2.42 -2.62 -0.70
N GLN A 222 -1.50 -2.05 -1.49
CA GLN A 222 -1.49 -2.21 -2.95
C GLN A 222 -1.17 -3.65 -3.37
N LEU A 223 -0.25 -4.32 -2.68
CA LEU A 223 0.07 -5.72 -2.91
C LEU A 223 -1.17 -6.60 -2.71
N TYR A 224 -1.85 -6.46 -1.57
CA TYR A 224 -3.05 -7.27 -1.28
C TYR A 224 -4.24 -6.96 -2.20
N LEU A 225 -4.41 -5.70 -2.61
CA LEU A 225 -5.39 -5.36 -3.66
C LEU A 225 -5.06 -6.01 -5.01
N SER A 226 -3.78 -6.12 -5.36
CA SER A 226 -3.32 -6.83 -6.57
C SER A 226 -3.57 -8.34 -6.48
N GLU A 227 -3.30 -8.95 -5.33
CA GLU A 227 -3.62 -10.36 -5.07
C GLU A 227 -5.13 -10.61 -5.17
N LEU A 228 -5.96 -9.72 -4.60
CA LEU A 228 -7.41 -9.79 -4.70
C LEU A 228 -7.90 -9.69 -6.16
N SER A 229 -7.26 -8.85 -6.98
CA SER A 229 -7.55 -8.77 -8.42
C SER A 229 -7.17 -10.05 -9.18
N THR A 230 -6.16 -10.77 -8.70
CA THR A 230 -5.75 -12.07 -9.26
C THR A 230 -6.77 -13.15 -8.92
N PHE A 231 -7.28 -13.14 -7.69
CA PHE A 231 -8.41 -13.99 -7.31
C PHE A 231 -9.64 -13.78 -8.23
N LEU A 232 -9.98 -12.53 -8.57
CA LEU A 232 -11.11 -12.27 -9.48
C LEU A 232 -10.91 -12.93 -10.85
N ARG A 233 -9.71 -12.81 -11.43
CA ARG A 233 -9.37 -13.45 -12.71
C ARG A 233 -9.49 -14.98 -12.61
N GLU A 234 -8.92 -15.56 -11.56
CA GLU A 234 -9.01 -17.01 -11.33
C GLU A 234 -10.47 -17.48 -11.14
N LYS A 235 -11.29 -16.72 -10.40
CA LYS A 235 -12.73 -17.00 -10.24
C LYS A 235 -13.45 -17.00 -11.60
N ASP A 236 -13.15 -16.03 -12.45
CA ASP A 236 -13.77 -15.94 -13.79
C ASP A 236 -13.34 -17.13 -14.67
N ASP A 237 -12.08 -17.56 -14.59
CA ASP A 237 -11.60 -18.77 -15.28
C ASP A 237 -12.32 -20.03 -14.78
N GLN A 238 -12.50 -20.19 -13.47
CA GLN A 238 -13.25 -21.33 -12.90
C GLN A 238 -14.70 -21.35 -13.41
N ILE A 239 -15.37 -20.20 -13.48
CA ILE A 239 -16.74 -20.09 -14.00
C ILE A 239 -16.79 -20.49 -15.47
N ASN A 240 -15.90 -19.90 -16.29
CA ASN A 240 -15.95 -20.02 -17.75
C ASN A 240 -15.58 -21.43 -18.23
N TYR A 241 -14.65 -22.11 -17.57
CA TYR A 241 -14.17 -23.41 -18.00
C TYR A 241 -14.73 -24.56 -17.16
N VAL A 242 -14.54 -24.52 -15.84
CA VAL A 242 -14.79 -25.68 -14.98
C VAL A 242 -16.28 -25.81 -14.63
N VAL A 243 -16.91 -24.72 -14.18
CA VAL A 243 -18.36 -24.72 -13.86
C VAL A 243 -19.20 -24.92 -15.13
N SER A 244 -18.82 -24.26 -16.23
CA SER A 244 -19.46 -24.48 -17.53
C SER A 244 -19.40 -25.95 -17.97
N ASN A 245 -18.24 -26.59 -17.88
CA ASN A 245 -18.09 -28.00 -18.22
C ASN A 245 -18.86 -28.93 -17.27
N LEU A 246 -18.87 -28.63 -15.96
CA LEU A 246 -19.69 -29.35 -14.98
C LEU A 246 -21.17 -29.34 -15.39
N LYS A 247 -21.72 -28.15 -15.66
CA LYS A 247 -23.11 -27.96 -16.08
C LYS A 247 -23.43 -28.63 -17.42
N LYS A 248 -22.47 -28.63 -18.35
CA LYS A 248 -22.61 -29.36 -19.61
C LYS A 248 -22.74 -30.87 -19.37
N ILE A 249 -21.85 -31.46 -18.58
CA ILE A 249 -21.91 -32.89 -18.24
C ILE A 249 -23.20 -33.21 -17.47
N GLY A 250 -23.61 -32.36 -16.53
CA GLY A 250 -24.85 -32.53 -15.78
C GLY A 250 -26.08 -32.56 -16.69
N ASN A 251 -26.18 -31.61 -17.63
CA ASN A 251 -27.24 -31.59 -18.64
C ASN A 251 -27.21 -32.83 -19.55
N GLU A 252 -26.03 -33.28 -19.98
CA GLU A 252 -25.90 -34.53 -20.76
C GLU A 252 -26.40 -35.76 -19.99
N ILE A 253 -26.18 -35.84 -18.67
CA ILE A 253 -26.68 -36.92 -17.81
C ILE A 253 -28.20 -36.84 -17.65
N ILE A 254 -28.73 -35.67 -17.34
CA ILE A 254 -30.17 -35.46 -17.09
C ILE A 254 -30.99 -35.75 -18.35
N THR A 255 -30.48 -35.37 -19.51
CA THR A 255 -31.16 -35.58 -20.81
C THR A 255 -30.91 -36.96 -21.41
N ALA A 256 -30.00 -37.76 -20.84
CA ALA A 256 -29.67 -39.09 -21.34
C ALA A 256 -30.85 -40.06 -21.17
N ARG A 257 -31.36 -40.56 -22.30
CA ARG A 257 -32.42 -41.56 -22.36
C ARG A 257 -32.12 -42.59 -23.44
N TYR A 258 -32.38 -43.85 -23.13
CA TYR A 258 -32.33 -44.97 -24.07
C TYR A 258 -33.77 -45.37 -24.41
N VAL A 259 -34.14 -45.38 -25.69
CA VAL A 259 -35.51 -45.68 -26.13
C VAL A 259 -35.47 -46.59 -27.36
N HIS A 260 -35.55 -47.90 -27.13
CA HIS A 260 -35.61 -48.95 -28.16
C HIS A 260 -36.59 -50.06 -27.72
N LEU A 261 -36.23 -51.35 -27.81
CA LEU A 261 -37.08 -52.43 -27.27
C LEU A 261 -37.16 -52.37 -25.74
N SER A 262 -36.10 -51.86 -25.12
CA SER A 262 -36.06 -51.48 -23.72
C SER A 262 -35.88 -49.98 -23.55
N GLN A 263 -36.19 -49.51 -22.34
CA GLN A 263 -36.17 -48.09 -21.99
C GLN A 263 -35.39 -47.88 -20.69
N TRP A 264 -34.63 -46.78 -20.63
CA TRP A 264 -33.97 -46.36 -19.40
C TRP A 264 -33.67 -44.86 -19.42
N GLN A 265 -33.71 -44.25 -18.25
CA GLN A 265 -33.29 -42.88 -17.96
C GLN A 265 -32.49 -42.88 -16.65
N PHE A 266 -31.66 -41.85 -16.45
CA PHE A 266 -30.86 -41.73 -15.23
C PHE A 266 -31.73 -41.70 -13.96
N GLU A 267 -31.31 -42.41 -12.92
CA GLU A 267 -32.16 -42.70 -11.77
C GLU A 267 -32.31 -41.51 -10.81
N THR A 268 -31.27 -40.67 -10.69
CA THR A 268 -31.20 -39.58 -9.69
C THR A 268 -30.86 -38.21 -10.30
N PRO A 269 -31.66 -37.71 -11.28
CA PRO A 269 -31.37 -36.43 -11.94
C PRO A 269 -31.37 -35.24 -10.96
N HIS A 270 -32.13 -35.32 -9.87
CA HIS A 270 -32.20 -34.28 -8.83
C HIS A 270 -30.85 -34.06 -8.11
N GLU A 271 -30.06 -35.12 -7.89
CA GLU A 271 -28.73 -35.00 -7.25
C GLU A 271 -27.76 -34.19 -8.11
N ILE A 272 -27.88 -34.25 -9.44
CA ILE A 272 -27.08 -33.45 -10.38
C ILE A 272 -27.40 -31.98 -10.18
N THR A 273 -28.68 -31.63 -10.21
CA THR A 273 -29.15 -30.25 -10.03
C THR A 273 -28.82 -29.69 -8.65
N GLU A 274 -28.88 -30.51 -7.60
CA GLU A 274 -28.52 -30.09 -6.24
C GLU A 274 -27.03 -29.74 -6.13
N ARG A 275 -26.14 -30.56 -6.73
CA ARG A 275 -24.70 -30.29 -6.77
C ARG A 275 -24.40 -29.00 -7.52
N GLU A 276 -25.00 -28.79 -8.68
CA GLU A 276 -24.82 -27.56 -9.47
C GLU A 276 -25.33 -26.32 -8.71
N SER A 277 -26.51 -26.41 -8.09
CA SER A 277 -27.08 -25.32 -7.28
C SER A 277 -26.21 -24.98 -6.06
N LYS A 278 -25.58 -26.00 -5.44
CA LYS A 278 -24.63 -25.78 -4.34
C LYS A 278 -23.39 -25.03 -4.83
N ILE A 279 -22.85 -25.36 -5.99
CA ILE A 279 -21.73 -24.60 -6.59
C ILE A 279 -22.14 -23.15 -6.86
N ASP A 280 -23.31 -22.92 -7.45
CA ASP A 280 -23.81 -21.57 -7.71
C ASP A 280 -23.91 -20.74 -6.40
N SER A 281 -24.41 -21.35 -5.33
CA SER A 281 -24.49 -20.72 -4.01
C SER A 281 -23.11 -20.37 -3.43
N ARG A 282 -22.12 -21.25 -3.63
CA ARG A 282 -20.74 -21.04 -3.17
C ARG A 282 -20.05 -19.91 -3.92
N PHE A 283 -20.23 -19.82 -5.23
CA PHE A 283 -19.70 -18.68 -6.00
C PHE A 283 -20.37 -17.35 -5.61
N ALA A 284 -21.68 -17.36 -5.32
CA ALA A 284 -22.36 -16.18 -4.80
C ALA A 284 -21.81 -15.75 -3.42
N GLU A 285 -21.50 -16.70 -2.54
CA GLU A 285 -20.82 -16.44 -1.26
C GLU A 285 -19.43 -15.81 -1.47
N LEU A 286 -18.62 -16.36 -2.39
CA LEU A 286 -17.30 -15.80 -2.71
C LEU A 286 -17.38 -14.35 -3.23
N VAL A 287 -18.41 -14.02 -4.02
CA VAL A 287 -18.65 -12.64 -4.49
C VAL A 287 -18.90 -11.69 -3.30
N ARG A 288 -19.73 -12.12 -2.33
CA ARG A 288 -20.00 -11.33 -1.13
C ARG A 288 -18.74 -11.14 -0.28
N LEU A 289 -17.98 -12.22 -0.05
CA LEU A 289 -16.74 -12.18 0.74
C LEU A 289 -15.68 -11.30 0.07
N HIS A 290 -15.55 -11.39 -1.25
CA HIS A 290 -14.69 -10.50 -2.02
C HIS A 290 -15.05 -9.02 -1.81
N ALA A 291 -16.34 -8.67 -1.90
CA ALA A 291 -16.78 -7.29 -1.70
C ALA A 291 -16.41 -6.76 -0.30
N THR A 292 -16.64 -7.57 0.74
CA THR A 292 -16.25 -7.23 2.12
C THR A 292 -14.73 -7.04 2.25
N LYS A 293 -13.94 -7.98 1.73
CA LYS A 293 -12.47 -7.87 1.79
C LYS A 293 -11.94 -6.68 1.02
N LYS A 294 -12.51 -6.39 -0.15
CA LYS A 294 -12.16 -5.23 -0.95
C LYS A 294 -12.39 -3.93 -0.16
N ASP A 295 -13.53 -3.80 0.49
CA ASP A 295 -13.85 -2.60 1.28
C ASP A 295 -12.88 -2.40 2.46
N ILE A 296 -12.47 -3.50 3.12
CA ILE A 296 -11.44 -3.47 4.17
C ILE A 296 -10.09 -3.03 3.60
N LEU A 297 -9.63 -3.62 2.50
CA LEU A 297 -8.33 -3.25 1.90
C LEU A 297 -8.32 -1.83 1.33
N ASP A 298 -9.43 -1.37 0.75
CA ASP A 298 -9.59 0.02 0.33
C ASP A 298 -9.56 0.98 1.54
N ASP A 299 -10.15 0.59 2.67
CA ASP A 299 -10.04 1.33 3.93
C ASP A 299 -8.60 1.42 4.42
N ASP A 300 -7.91 0.28 4.47
CA ASP A 300 -6.55 0.19 4.96
C ASP A 300 -5.62 1.04 4.07
N LEU A 301 -5.81 1.02 2.74
CA LEU A 301 -5.09 1.89 1.81
C LEU A 301 -5.37 3.37 2.09
N ALA A 302 -6.62 3.75 2.33
CA ALA A 302 -6.99 5.13 2.65
C ALA A 302 -6.38 5.57 3.98
N ARG A 303 -6.39 4.72 5.01
CA ARG A 303 -5.72 4.96 6.29
C ARG A 303 -4.21 5.17 6.10
N GLU A 304 -3.53 4.29 5.37
CA GLU A 304 -2.08 4.41 5.17
C GLU A 304 -1.69 5.65 4.34
N LYS A 305 -2.52 6.04 3.35
CA LYS A 305 -2.35 7.32 2.64
C LYS A 305 -2.52 8.52 3.57
N PHE A 306 -3.53 8.48 4.44
CA PHE A 306 -3.76 9.52 5.43
C PHE A 306 -2.59 9.61 6.43
N LYS A 307 -2.14 8.48 6.96
CA LYS A 307 -0.94 8.39 7.82
C LYS A 307 0.28 9.01 7.15
N ALA A 308 0.58 8.62 5.91
CA ALA A 308 1.71 9.18 5.16
C ALA A 308 1.60 10.71 4.99
N HIS A 309 0.38 11.23 4.79
CA HIS A 309 0.14 12.66 4.71
C HIS A 309 0.42 13.38 6.05
N VAL A 310 -0.07 12.83 7.17
CA VAL A 310 0.17 13.39 8.52
C VAL A 310 1.66 13.37 8.86
N LEU A 311 2.37 12.29 8.52
CA LEU A 311 3.83 12.21 8.70
C LEU A 311 4.56 13.28 7.88
N LEU A 312 4.14 13.53 6.63
CA LEU A 312 4.70 14.60 5.81
C LEU A 312 4.45 16.00 6.41
N LEU A 313 3.26 16.23 7.00
CA LEU A 313 2.99 17.48 7.73
C LEU A 313 3.93 17.62 8.93
N ASN A 314 4.18 16.54 9.68
CA ASN A 314 5.13 16.54 10.78
C ASN A 314 6.57 16.83 10.32
N ASP A 315 7.02 16.27 9.20
CA ASP A 315 8.34 16.58 8.64
C ASP A 315 8.48 18.07 8.30
N ARG A 316 7.43 18.66 7.70
CA ARG A 316 7.37 20.12 7.45
C ARG A 316 7.41 20.91 8.75
N HIS A 317 6.67 20.47 9.76
CA HIS A 317 6.68 21.10 11.09
C HIS A 317 8.08 21.04 11.72
N ILE A 318 8.78 19.91 11.64
CA ILE A 318 10.17 19.75 12.12
C ILE A 318 11.11 20.70 11.36
N GLY A 319 10.99 20.80 10.03
CA GLY A 319 11.80 21.71 9.22
C GLY A 319 11.59 23.18 9.60
N SER A 320 10.34 23.59 9.78
CA SER A 320 9.99 24.95 10.24
C SER A 320 10.54 25.22 11.64
N PHE A 321 10.35 24.28 12.58
CA PHE A 321 10.91 24.37 13.94
C PHE A 321 12.42 24.57 13.93
N LYS A 322 13.17 23.82 13.13
CA LYS A 322 14.64 23.95 13.00
C LYS A 322 15.04 25.33 12.47
N THR A 323 14.35 25.81 11.44
CA THR A 323 14.61 27.12 10.82
C THR A 323 14.39 28.27 11.81
N ILE A 324 13.26 28.26 12.52
CA ILE A 324 12.95 29.27 13.53
C ILE A 324 13.93 29.16 14.71
N SER A 325 14.27 27.95 15.14
CA SER A 325 15.22 27.72 16.23
C SER A 325 16.61 28.26 15.93
N LEU A 326 17.09 28.10 14.69
CA LEU A 326 18.37 28.63 14.23
C LEU A 326 18.34 30.16 14.21
N TRP A 327 17.30 30.75 13.60
CA TRP A 327 17.10 32.20 13.60
C TRP A 327 17.10 32.75 15.03
N CYS A 328 16.39 32.13 15.96
CA CYS A 328 16.38 32.58 17.36
C CYS A 328 17.79 32.56 17.97
N SER A 329 18.60 31.52 17.70
CA SER A 329 19.96 31.42 18.22
C SER A 329 20.91 32.47 17.62
N GLU A 330 20.79 32.77 16.33
CA GLU A 330 21.55 33.86 15.69
C GLU A 330 21.18 35.23 16.30
N LYS A 331 19.89 35.46 16.55
CA LYS A 331 19.41 36.72 17.12
C LYS A 331 19.76 36.86 18.60
N GLU A 332 19.78 35.76 19.34
CA GLU A 332 20.29 35.75 20.71
C GLU A 332 21.77 36.16 20.76
N ALA A 333 22.61 35.60 19.87
CA ALA A 333 24.01 35.99 19.77
C ALA A 333 24.20 37.47 19.40
N TYR A 334 23.37 38.00 18.50
CA TYR A 334 23.33 39.44 18.21
C TYR A 334 22.99 40.27 19.45
N LEU A 335 21.99 39.85 20.23
CA LEU A 335 21.57 40.59 21.43
C LEU A 335 22.64 40.56 22.53
N ASP A 336 23.41 39.48 22.63
CA ASP A 336 24.49 39.32 23.62
C ASP A 336 25.79 40.06 23.22
N THR A 337 25.92 40.48 21.97
CA THR A 337 27.09 41.24 21.53
C THR A 337 27.08 42.65 22.14
N LYS A 338 28.20 43.07 22.73
CA LYS A 338 28.37 44.43 23.27
C LYS A 338 28.97 45.35 22.21
N GLU A 339 28.26 46.43 21.88
CA GLU A 339 28.71 47.42 20.90
C GLU A 339 29.76 48.39 21.48
N ASN A 340 30.66 48.84 20.61
CA ASN A 340 31.56 49.95 20.90
C ASN A 340 30.88 51.26 20.50
N ILE A 341 30.59 52.12 21.46
CA ILE A 341 29.86 53.38 21.26
C ILE A 341 30.75 54.51 21.78
N ASN A 342 31.22 55.36 20.87
CA ASN A 342 32.12 56.48 21.19
C ASN A 342 31.56 57.84 20.74
N SER A 343 30.34 57.85 20.21
CA SER A 343 29.65 59.06 19.75
C SER A 343 28.13 58.90 19.80
N ILE A 344 27.43 60.03 19.81
CA ILE A 344 25.97 60.09 19.69
C ILE A 344 25.49 59.43 18.38
N ALA A 345 26.24 59.57 17.29
CA ALA A 345 25.91 58.98 16.00
C ALA A 345 25.98 57.44 16.05
N ASP A 346 27.02 56.88 16.68
CA ASP A 346 27.16 55.43 16.86
C ASP A 346 26.02 54.86 17.72
N ALA A 347 25.69 55.53 18.82
CA ALA A 347 24.59 55.13 19.70
C ALA A 347 23.25 55.07 18.95
N ASN A 348 22.91 56.15 18.23
CA ASN A 348 21.67 56.22 17.44
C ASN A 348 21.62 55.18 16.32
N LEU A 349 22.76 54.87 15.68
CA LEU A 349 22.83 53.79 14.69
C LEU A 349 22.49 52.43 15.31
N GLN A 350 23.03 52.11 16.49
CA GLN A 350 22.73 50.83 17.14
C GLN A 350 21.29 50.77 17.65
N ILE A 351 20.73 51.87 18.16
CA ILE A 351 19.32 51.94 18.55
C ILE A 351 18.41 51.70 17.33
N SER A 352 18.70 52.33 16.19
CA SER A 352 17.96 52.11 14.95
C SER A 352 18.02 50.66 14.48
N ARG A 353 19.19 50.01 14.58
CA ARG A 353 19.35 48.57 14.28
C ARG A 353 18.51 47.69 15.21
N LEU A 354 18.48 48.00 16.51
CA LEU A 354 17.66 47.29 17.48
C LEU A 354 16.16 47.43 17.17
N GLU A 355 15.71 48.60 16.72
CA GLU A 355 14.32 48.82 16.33
C GLU A 355 13.95 48.06 15.04
N GLY A 356 14.89 47.98 14.08
CA GLY A 356 14.78 47.08 12.93
C GLY A 356 14.62 45.62 13.37
N PHE A 357 15.46 45.16 14.29
CA PHE A 357 15.34 43.83 14.87
C PHE A 357 13.99 43.58 15.56
N ARG A 358 13.47 44.54 16.34
CA ARG A 358 12.13 44.45 16.97
C ARG A 358 11.03 44.25 15.93
N THR A 359 11.15 44.91 14.78
CA THR A 359 10.21 44.75 13.66
C THR A 359 10.30 43.33 13.08
N ASP A 360 11.51 42.83 12.84
CA ASP A 360 11.75 41.46 12.36
C ASP A 360 11.26 40.40 13.35
N GLN A 361 11.42 40.64 14.65
CA GLN A 361 10.94 39.76 15.71
C GLN A 361 9.41 39.67 15.68
N LYS A 362 8.71 40.81 15.61
CA LYS A 362 7.25 40.86 15.48
C LYS A 362 6.75 40.17 14.21
N ALA A 363 7.44 40.38 13.09
CA ALA A 363 7.12 39.70 11.83
C ALA A 363 7.31 38.18 11.95
N SER A 364 8.41 37.73 12.53
CA SER A 364 8.70 36.30 12.72
C SER A 364 7.66 35.62 13.62
N LEU A 365 7.22 36.29 14.69
CA LEU A 365 6.13 35.80 15.53
C LEU A 365 4.81 35.68 14.75
N LYS A 366 4.45 36.74 14.00
CA LYS A 366 3.19 36.82 13.25
C LYS A 366 3.10 35.79 12.12
N TYR A 367 4.19 35.56 11.39
CA TYR A 367 4.17 34.74 10.19
C TYR A 367 4.75 33.35 10.42
N ASN A 368 5.98 33.25 10.95
CA ASN A 368 6.69 31.97 11.03
C ASN A 368 6.17 31.12 12.20
N VAL A 369 6.07 31.71 13.41
CA VAL A 369 5.57 30.99 14.59
C VAL A 369 4.10 30.63 14.42
N SER A 370 3.26 31.56 13.97
CA SER A 370 1.84 31.26 13.68
C SER A 370 1.68 30.14 12.63
N SER A 371 2.52 30.11 11.59
CA SER A 371 2.49 29.01 10.61
C SER A 371 2.91 27.68 11.21
N LEU A 372 3.91 27.66 12.09
CA LEU A 372 4.32 26.46 12.83
C LEU A 372 3.19 25.95 13.74
N GLU A 373 2.54 26.86 14.47
CA GLU A 373 1.41 26.55 15.35
C GLU A 373 0.23 25.96 14.60
N LYS A 374 -0.12 26.54 13.44
CA LYS A 374 -1.18 26.02 12.56
C LYS A 374 -0.88 24.61 12.08
N LEU A 375 0.35 24.36 11.60
CA LEU A 375 0.77 23.02 11.19
C LEU A 375 0.68 22.02 12.35
N GLY A 376 1.10 22.41 13.56
CA GLY A 376 1.02 21.53 14.72
C GLY A 376 -0.41 21.26 15.17
N ALA A 377 -1.32 22.23 15.05
CA ALA A 377 -2.75 22.04 15.32
C ALA A 377 -3.42 21.13 14.29
N GLU A 378 -3.05 21.25 13.01
CA GLU A 378 -3.51 20.38 11.92
C GLU A 378 -3.09 18.92 12.17
N ILE A 379 -1.83 18.69 12.54
CA ILE A 379 -1.33 17.34 12.88
C ILE A 379 -2.06 16.77 14.10
N GLN A 380 -2.25 17.55 15.17
CA GLN A 380 -2.90 17.09 16.40
C GLN A 380 -4.38 16.76 16.22
N SER A 381 -5.08 17.50 15.33
CA SER A 381 -6.48 17.26 15.01
C SER A 381 -6.71 16.20 13.92
N SER A 382 -5.63 15.71 13.29
CA SER A 382 -5.71 14.71 12.24
C SER A 382 -6.08 13.34 12.80
N VAL A 383 -7.32 12.92 12.53
CA VAL A 383 -7.86 11.60 12.88
C VAL A 383 -8.50 10.98 11.64
N TYR A 384 -8.15 9.72 11.36
CA TYR A 384 -8.84 8.89 10.39
C TYR A 384 -9.66 7.82 11.14
N GLU A 385 -10.94 7.68 10.82
CA GLU A 385 -11.83 6.68 11.42
C GLU A 385 -12.92 6.23 10.44
N ARG A 386 -12.91 4.93 10.08
CA ARG A 386 -13.97 4.26 9.31
C ARG A 386 -14.09 2.78 9.68
N LEU A 387 -13.39 1.87 8.97
CA LEU A 387 -13.27 0.46 9.36
C LEU A 387 -11.98 0.20 10.15
N SER A 388 -11.02 1.10 9.98
CA SER A 388 -9.77 1.20 10.71
C SER A 388 -9.61 2.63 11.23
N ARG A 389 -8.60 2.81 12.08
CA ARG A 389 -8.35 4.07 12.78
C ARG A 389 -6.88 4.42 12.75
N TYR A 390 -6.57 5.70 12.58
CA TYR A 390 -5.23 6.25 12.74
C TYR A 390 -5.27 7.60 13.45
N THR A 391 -4.32 7.80 14.36
CA THR A 391 -4.01 9.05 15.03
C THR A 391 -2.49 9.19 15.08
N PHE A 392 -1.98 10.42 15.02
CA PHE A 392 -0.54 10.66 15.10
C PHE A 392 0.06 10.09 16.39
N GLU A 393 1.17 9.38 16.27
CA GLU A 393 1.73 8.53 17.33
C GLU A 393 2.35 9.33 18.49
N ASP A 394 2.89 10.52 18.21
CA ASP A 394 3.60 11.34 19.21
C ASP A 394 3.13 12.82 19.20
N PRO A 395 1.89 13.10 19.65
CA PRO A 395 1.38 14.46 19.74
C PRO A 395 2.20 15.36 20.68
N ASN A 396 2.82 14.78 21.72
CA ASN A 396 3.60 15.52 22.71
C ASN A 396 4.82 16.19 22.08
N SER A 397 5.50 15.53 21.14
CA SER A 397 6.64 16.15 20.46
C SER A 397 6.31 17.44 19.70
N ILE A 398 5.06 17.60 19.23
CA ILE A 398 4.58 18.83 18.57
C ILE A 398 4.49 19.95 19.62
N ILE A 399 3.86 19.67 20.74
CA ILE A 399 3.66 20.59 21.86
C ILE A 399 5.01 21.04 22.44
N GLU A 400 5.94 20.10 22.62
CA GLU A 400 7.29 20.39 23.10
C GLU A 400 8.04 21.36 22.18
N ARG A 401 8.02 21.10 20.86
CA ARG A 401 8.64 21.99 19.86
C ARG A 401 8.05 23.40 19.89
N GLN A 402 6.73 23.50 19.95
CA GLN A 402 6.03 24.80 20.02
C GLN A 402 6.39 25.54 21.31
N THR A 403 6.40 24.85 22.45
CA THR A 403 6.77 25.40 23.76
C THR A 403 8.22 25.90 23.75
N GLN A 404 9.15 25.17 23.14
CA GLN A 404 10.54 25.59 23.00
C GLN A 404 10.67 26.90 22.21
N ILE A 405 9.97 27.03 21.08
CA ILE A 405 9.96 28.28 20.30
C ILE A 405 9.38 29.43 21.11
N SER A 406 8.24 29.23 21.77
CA SER A 406 7.63 30.24 22.65
C SER A 406 8.59 30.71 23.75
N ASN A 407 9.31 29.77 24.38
CA ASN A 407 10.35 30.09 25.36
C ASN A 407 11.50 30.91 24.75
N LYS A 408 12.01 30.53 23.58
CA LYS A 408 13.07 31.30 22.89
C LYS A 408 12.63 32.73 22.58
N PHE A 409 11.40 32.94 22.10
CA PHE A 409 10.88 34.29 21.82
C PHE A 409 10.71 35.14 23.08
N ARG A 410 10.34 34.53 24.21
CA ARG A 410 10.33 35.21 25.51
C ARG A 410 11.74 35.66 25.90
N THR A 411 12.74 34.77 25.82
CA THR A 411 14.14 35.13 26.10
C THR A 411 14.67 36.23 25.17
N LEU A 412 14.34 36.18 23.88
CA LEU A 412 14.70 37.26 22.95
C LEU A 412 14.08 38.59 23.36
N THR A 413 12.81 38.60 23.77
CA THR A 413 12.13 39.81 24.25
C THR A 413 12.82 40.39 25.48
N GLU A 414 13.15 39.56 26.47
CA GLU A 414 13.87 39.98 27.67
C GLU A 414 15.25 40.57 27.33
N LYS A 415 16.04 39.89 26.50
CA LYS A 415 17.36 40.38 26.06
C LYS A 415 17.28 41.66 25.22
N THR A 416 16.22 41.82 24.43
CA THR A 416 15.96 43.04 23.66
C THR A 416 15.79 44.24 24.58
N GLU A 417 15.02 44.10 25.66
CA GLU A 417 14.81 45.18 26.62
C GLU A 417 16.08 45.50 27.41
N VAL A 418 16.87 44.49 27.78
CA VAL A 418 18.18 44.69 28.39
C VAL A 418 19.11 45.47 27.46
N LYS A 419 19.21 45.07 26.19
CA LYS A 419 20.05 45.75 25.21
C LYS A 419 19.57 47.17 24.92
N ASN A 420 18.25 47.37 24.80
CA ASN A 420 17.66 48.70 24.64
C ASN A 420 18.10 49.63 25.78
N LYS A 421 18.02 49.17 27.03
CA LYS A 421 18.47 49.95 28.18
C LYS A 421 19.97 50.28 28.11
N VAL A 422 20.82 49.30 27.79
CA VAL A 422 22.27 49.53 27.63
C VAL A 422 22.58 50.58 26.56
N LEU A 423 21.88 50.53 25.43
CA LEU A 423 22.07 51.49 24.33
C LEU A 423 21.57 52.90 24.70
N GLN A 424 20.45 53.01 25.43
CA GLN A 424 19.96 54.30 25.93
C GLN A 424 20.90 54.90 26.98
N ASP A 425 21.37 54.11 27.95
CA ASP A 425 22.35 54.56 28.94
C ASP A 425 23.66 55.02 28.27
N ALA A 426 24.09 54.35 27.20
CA ALA A 426 25.25 54.76 26.40
C ALA A 426 25.00 56.06 25.62
N LEU A 427 23.81 56.23 25.03
CA LEU A 427 23.41 57.48 24.37
C LEU A 427 23.42 58.66 25.34
N ASP A 428 22.84 58.48 26.54
CA ASP A 428 22.82 59.50 27.60
C ASP A 428 24.24 59.87 28.05
N LEU A 429 25.14 58.88 28.17
CA LEU A 429 26.55 59.14 28.48
C LEU A 429 27.22 59.99 27.38
N GLU A 430 27.00 59.65 26.10
CA GLU A 430 27.55 60.42 24.99
C GLU A 430 26.97 61.84 24.90
N HIS A 431 25.68 62.03 25.20
CA HIS A 431 25.09 63.37 25.35
C HIS A 431 25.78 64.17 26.45
N ARG A 432 26.01 63.59 27.63
CA ARG A 432 26.69 64.27 28.74
C ARG A 432 28.14 64.63 28.40
N LYS A 433 28.86 63.75 27.70
CA LYS A 433 30.21 64.04 27.18
C LYS A 433 30.15 65.22 26.22
N GLU A 434 29.19 65.24 25.31
CA GLU A 434 29.03 66.26 24.29
C GLU A 434 28.64 67.63 24.87
N GLU A 435 27.68 67.66 25.77
CA GLU A 435 27.31 68.86 26.54
C GLU A 435 28.52 69.43 27.29
N ASN A 436 29.34 68.56 27.90
CA ASN A 436 30.55 68.98 28.59
C ASN A 436 31.57 69.59 27.62
N ARG A 437 31.79 68.98 26.45
CA ARG A 437 32.68 69.53 25.40
C ARG A 437 32.23 70.93 24.99
N ILE A 438 30.95 71.12 24.68
CA ILE A 438 30.39 72.40 24.26
C ILE A 438 30.48 73.43 25.40
N ARG A 439 30.15 73.04 26.64
CA ARG A 439 30.21 73.94 27.81
C ARG A 439 31.63 74.41 28.07
N TYR A 440 32.61 73.51 28.07
CA TYR A 440 34.01 73.87 28.25
C TYR A 440 34.48 74.82 27.14
N ALA A 441 34.19 74.52 25.87
CA ALA A 441 34.56 75.37 24.75
C ALA A 441 33.94 76.78 24.86
N THR A 442 32.69 76.87 25.29
CA THR A 442 31.99 78.14 25.52
C THR A 442 32.62 78.93 26.67
N LEU A 443 32.87 78.28 27.81
CA LEU A 443 33.53 78.92 28.96
C LEU A 443 34.93 79.42 28.59
N ALA A 444 35.71 78.59 27.90
CA ALA A 444 37.05 78.92 27.42
C ALA A 444 37.04 80.14 26.48
N ALA A 445 36.19 80.12 25.45
CA ALA A 445 36.07 81.23 24.50
C ALA A 445 35.60 82.53 25.18
N ASN A 446 34.62 82.44 26.08
CA ASN A 446 34.13 83.58 26.85
C ASN A 446 35.19 84.14 27.80
N PHE A 447 35.95 83.27 28.46
CA PHE A 447 37.03 83.69 29.35
C PHE A 447 38.13 84.40 28.58
N ARG A 448 38.58 83.85 27.44
CA ARG A 448 39.56 84.49 26.55
C ARG A 448 39.10 85.88 26.09
N ARG A 449 37.86 86.00 25.60
CA ARG A 449 37.28 87.29 25.18
C ARG A 449 37.23 88.29 26.34
N TRP A 450 36.81 87.84 27.51
CA TRP A 450 36.74 88.67 28.70
C TRP A 450 38.12 89.13 29.18
N VAL A 451 39.10 88.23 29.28
CA VAL A 451 40.50 88.56 29.62
C VAL A 451 41.06 89.61 28.66
N LYS A 452 40.85 89.44 27.34
CA LYS A 452 41.29 90.42 26.35
C LYS A 452 40.69 91.80 26.59
N ALA A 453 39.36 91.88 26.73
CA ALA A 453 38.67 93.15 26.95
C ALA A 453 39.08 93.83 28.26
N MET A 454 39.25 93.06 29.34
CA MET A 454 39.70 93.60 30.63
C MET A 454 41.16 94.02 30.59
N SER A 455 42.02 93.30 29.87
CA SER A 455 43.43 93.68 29.69
C SER A 455 43.56 94.97 28.87
N GLU A 456 42.73 95.12 27.82
CA GLU A 456 42.63 96.37 27.05
C GLU A 456 42.14 97.54 27.91
N SER A 457 41.12 97.32 28.75
CA SER A 457 40.65 98.34 29.70
C SER A 457 41.69 98.68 30.78
N ALA A 458 42.47 97.69 31.23
CA ALA A 458 43.54 97.89 32.21
C ALA A 458 44.74 98.65 31.62
N ALA A 459 44.87 98.67 30.29
CA ALA A 459 45.90 99.45 29.62
C ALA A 459 45.59 100.96 29.58
N ASP A 460 44.39 101.39 29.98
CA ASP A 460 44.07 102.81 30.13
C ASP A 460 44.83 103.41 31.33
N THR A 461 45.71 104.37 31.03
CA THR A 461 46.59 105.03 32.01
C THR A 461 46.09 106.41 32.43
N HIS A 462 44.80 106.72 32.24
CA HIS A 462 44.22 107.95 32.76
C HIS A 462 43.78 107.77 34.23
N PHE A 463 44.52 108.38 35.16
CA PHE A 463 44.30 108.23 36.61
C PHE A 463 43.75 109.49 37.30
N GLY A 464 43.62 110.61 36.59
CA GLY A 464 43.22 111.93 37.11
C GLY A 464 44.03 113.07 36.47
N PHE A 465 43.55 114.31 36.61
CA PHE A 465 44.23 115.51 36.10
C PHE A 465 45.08 116.22 37.16
N THR A 466 44.75 116.04 38.44
CA THR A 466 45.45 116.66 39.58
C THR A 466 46.03 115.62 40.53
N LEU A 467 47.01 116.03 41.36
CA LEU A 467 47.59 115.15 42.39
C LEU A 467 46.53 114.59 43.35
N ALA A 468 45.56 115.41 43.77
CA ALA A 468 44.47 114.98 44.66
C ALA A 468 43.55 113.94 44.01
N GLU A 469 43.25 114.09 42.72
CA GLU A 469 42.46 113.10 41.96
C GLU A 469 43.21 111.78 41.80
N VAL A 470 44.51 111.81 41.47
CA VAL A 470 45.34 110.61 41.32
C VAL A 470 45.53 109.88 42.66
N GLU A 471 45.72 110.60 43.77
CA GLU A 471 45.82 109.97 45.10
C GLU A 471 44.48 109.36 45.55
N ALA A 472 43.35 110.04 45.28
CA ALA A 472 42.02 109.49 45.56
C ALA A 472 41.69 108.25 44.70
N PHE A 473 42.21 108.18 43.46
CA PHE A 473 41.98 107.07 42.55
C PHE A 473 42.65 105.75 42.99
N ASN A 474 43.70 105.80 43.83
CA ASN A 474 44.43 104.59 44.27
C ASN A 474 43.52 103.53 44.90
N ALA A 475 42.61 103.97 45.78
CA ALA A 475 41.71 103.06 46.50
C ALA A 475 40.73 102.38 45.54
N GLU A 476 40.25 103.11 44.52
CA GLU A 476 39.36 102.57 43.51
C GLU A 476 40.11 101.64 42.53
N LEU A 477 41.35 101.98 42.17
CA LEU A 477 42.23 101.13 41.34
C LEU A 477 42.48 99.76 42.01
N ILE A 478 42.90 99.75 43.27
CA ILE A 478 43.16 98.52 44.03
C ILE A 478 41.89 97.67 44.10
N LYS A 479 40.75 98.28 44.42
CA LYS A 479 39.46 97.60 44.50
C LYS A 479 39.04 97.00 43.16
N GLN A 480 39.21 97.72 42.05
CA GLN A 480 38.91 97.22 40.70
C GLN A 480 39.83 96.04 40.33
N ASP A 481 41.13 96.16 40.58
CA ASP A 481 42.10 95.12 40.28
C ASP A 481 41.83 93.84 41.09
N GLU A 482 41.50 93.96 42.39
CA GLU A 482 41.10 92.83 43.24
C GLU A 482 39.83 92.15 42.71
N GLN A 483 38.81 92.93 42.33
CA GLN A 483 37.58 92.39 41.76
C GLN A 483 37.82 91.66 40.43
N LEU A 484 38.69 92.20 39.57
CA LEU A 484 39.05 91.58 38.30
C LEU A 484 39.86 90.30 38.51
N SER A 485 40.83 90.31 39.42
CA SER A 485 41.63 89.13 39.80
C SER A 485 40.75 88.00 40.33
N GLU A 486 39.83 88.31 41.25
CA GLU A 486 38.93 87.31 41.84
C GLU A 486 37.93 86.78 40.79
N LYS A 487 37.40 87.64 39.92
CA LYS A 487 36.53 87.20 38.82
C LYS A 487 37.26 86.32 37.81
N ALA A 488 38.54 86.61 37.52
CA ALA A 488 39.37 85.80 36.65
C ALA A 488 39.63 84.41 37.24
N LYS A 489 39.98 84.35 38.54
CA LYS A 489 40.15 83.10 39.28
C LYS A 489 38.89 82.23 39.26
N ASN A 490 37.72 82.82 39.50
CA ASN A 490 36.46 82.09 39.47
C ASN A 490 36.11 81.55 38.08
N LYS A 491 36.38 82.32 37.02
CA LYS A 491 36.20 81.87 35.63
C LYS A 491 37.17 80.75 35.22
N GLU A 492 38.43 80.85 35.64
CA GLU A 492 39.42 79.79 35.46
C GLU A 492 38.97 78.50 36.14
N LEU A 493 38.57 78.59 37.41
CA LEU A 493 38.12 77.45 38.20
C LEU A 493 36.90 76.77 37.58
N GLU A 494 35.89 77.54 37.14
CA GLU A 494 34.70 76.98 36.48
C GLU A 494 35.05 76.21 35.20
N ALA A 495 35.96 76.75 34.38
CA ALA A 495 36.43 76.08 33.17
C ALA A 495 37.22 74.80 33.50
N GLN A 496 38.12 74.84 34.48
CA GLN A 496 38.90 73.67 34.92
C GLN A 496 38.01 72.57 35.54
N THR A 497 37.03 72.94 36.38
CA THR A 497 36.06 71.99 36.93
C THR A 497 35.21 71.35 35.83
N THR A 498 34.77 72.14 34.85
CA THR A 498 34.01 71.60 33.71
C THR A 498 34.86 70.60 32.92
N PHE A 499 36.12 70.91 32.63
CA PHE A 499 37.04 69.99 31.97
C PHE A 499 37.27 68.69 32.78
N ALA A 500 37.51 68.81 34.09
CA ALA A 500 37.69 67.65 34.96
C ALA A 500 36.44 66.74 34.99
N ASN A 501 35.24 67.33 34.98
CA ASN A 501 33.99 66.59 34.84
C ASN A 501 33.88 65.90 33.48
N GLY A 502 34.41 66.48 32.40
CA GLY A 502 34.49 65.83 31.10
C GLY A 502 35.43 64.62 31.13
N VAL A 503 36.62 64.78 31.70
CA VAL A 503 37.60 63.70 31.84
C VAL A 503 37.04 62.54 32.66
N SER A 504 36.31 62.80 33.75
CA SER A 504 35.67 61.74 34.55
C SER A 504 34.57 60.99 33.81
N LEU A 505 33.96 61.61 32.79
CA LEU A 505 33.04 60.96 31.86
C LEU A 505 33.76 60.21 30.72
N GLY A 506 35.08 60.33 30.60
CA GLY A 506 35.87 59.72 29.53
C GLY A 506 36.05 60.60 28.29
N VAL A 507 35.88 61.93 28.41
CA VAL A 507 36.25 62.88 27.36
C VAL A 507 37.77 63.04 27.34
N ILE A 508 38.40 62.67 26.23
CA ILE A 508 39.86 62.78 26.04
C ILE A 508 40.21 64.04 25.23
N GLU A 509 39.37 64.39 24.27
CA GLU A 509 39.55 65.52 23.38
C GLU A 509 38.29 66.37 23.27
N ASN A 510 38.49 67.66 22.95
CA ASN A 510 37.40 68.60 22.70
C ASN A 510 37.57 69.22 21.30
N VAL A 511 36.68 68.85 20.39
CA VAL A 511 36.73 69.26 18.98
C VAL A 511 36.29 70.73 18.79
N TYR A 512 35.64 71.34 19.80
CA TYR A 512 35.05 72.69 19.71
C TYR A 512 35.98 73.82 20.17
N THR A 513 37.15 73.50 20.71
CA THR A 513 38.10 74.52 21.19
C THR A 513 39.54 74.01 21.12
N GLN A 514 40.47 74.93 20.86
CA GLN A 514 41.91 74.66 20.96
C GLN A 514 42.48 75.03 22.34
N GLU A 515 41.66 75.65 23.19
CA GLU A 515 42.05 76.06 24.54
C GLU A 515 42.19 74.83 25.44
N SER A 516 43.38 74.61 26.00
CA SER A 516 43.60 73.57 27.01
C SER A 516 43.49 74.17 28.42
N THR A 517 43.52 73.32 29.45
CA THR A 517 43.62 73.80 30.84
C THR A 517 44.86 74.66 31.07
N GLN A 518 45.98 74.36 30.37
CA GLN A 518 47.16 75.22 30.43
C GLN A 518 46.90 76.59 29.79
N THR A 519 46.25 76.64 28.63
CA THR A 519 45.94 77.93 27.99
C THR A 519 44.98 78.77 28.84
N ILE A 520 44.01 78.14 29.50
CA ILE A 520 43.11 78.82 30.44
C ILE A 520 43.86 79.42 31.62
N SER A 521 44.80 78.69 32.23
CA SER A 521 45.65 79.24 33.29
C SER A 521 46.55 80.37 32.77
N GLN A 522 47.05 80.25 31.53
CA GLN A 522 47.85 81.32 30.90
C GLN A 522 47.03 82.60 30.71
N LEU A 523 45.78 82.51 30.26
CA LEU A 523 44.90 83.68 30.10
C LEU A 523 44.69 84.43 31.42
N ARG A 524 44.59 83.72 32.55
CA ARG A 524 44.55 84.38 33.86
C ARG A 524 45.87 85.10 34.16
N ASN A 525 47.00 84.45 33.92
CA ASN A 525 48.32 85.06 34.14
C ASN A 525 48.49 86.32 33.28
N ASP A 526 48.06 86.30 32.03
CA ASP A 526 48.12 87.45 31.11
C ASP A 526 47.33 88.66 31.67
N LEU A 527 46.13 88.42 32.22
CA LEU A 527 45.36 89.49 32.89
C LEU A 527 46.08 90.00 34.15
N MET A 528 46.63 89.10 34.98
CA MET A 528 47.38 89.50 36.17
C MET A 528 48.59 90.36 35.82
N THR A 529 49.29 90.02 34.72
CA THR A 529 50.37 90.85 34.17
C THR A 529 49.86 92.22 33.71
N ALA A 530 48.71 92.28 33.02
CA ALA A 530 48.10 93.55 32.61
C ALA A 530 47.74 94.44 33.82
N LEU A 531 47.14 93.88 34.87
CA LEU A 531 46.83 94.60 36.11
C LEU A 531 48.10 95.09 36.82
N HIS A 532 49.15 94.27 36.88
CA HIS A 532 50.43 94.69 37.45
C HIS A 532 51.07 95.84 36.65
N ASN A 533 50.99 95.79 35.32
CA ASN A 533 51.46 96.88 34.45
C ASN A 533 50.65 98.17 34.68
N ARG A 534 49.34 98.08 34.88
CA ARG A 534 48.46 99.21 35.23
C ARG A 534 48.89 99.86 36.55
N GLN A 535 49.17 99.06 37.58
CA GLN A 535 49.68 99.55 38.87
C GLN A 535 51.04 100.23 38.71
N ALA A 536 51.94 99.67 37.90
CA ALA A 536 53.22 100.30 37.61
C ALA A 536 53.05 101.65 36.87
N ALA A 537 52.09 101.76 35.95
CA ALA A 537 51.75 103.00 35.26
C ALA A 537 51.17 104.05 36.23
N TYR A 538 50.29 103.62 37.15
CA TYR A 538 49.75 104.47 38.21
C TYR A 538 50.86 105.07 39.09
N GLN A 539 51.81 104.25 39.55
CA GLN A 539 52.92 104.73 40.38
C GLN A 539 53.80 105.76 39.64
N LYS A 540 54.03 105.57 38.34
CA LYS A 540 54.74 106.55 37.51
C LYS A 540 53.97 107.87 37.39
N GLU A 541 52.66 107.82 37.18
CA GLU A 541 51.82 109.02 37.08
C GLU A 541 51.72 109.75 38.42
N LEU A 542 51.58 109.03 39.53
CA LEU A 542 51.59 109.59 40.88
C LEU A 542 52.89 110.37 41.14
N GLN A 543 54.04 109.78 40.79
CA GLN A 543 55.33 110.44 40.90
C GLN A 543 55.40 111.71 40.04
N ARG A 544 54.94 111.65 38.79
CA ARG A 544 54.87 112.81 37.89
C ARG A 544 54.01 113.94 38.46
N GLN A 545 52.85 113.63 39.04
CA GLN A 545 51.95 114.62 39.62
C GLN A 545 52.52 115.25 40.90
N ARG A 546 53.25 114.47 41.72
CA ARG A 546 53.99 115.01 42.87
C ARG A 546 55.08 115.99 42.45
N GLU A 547 55.81 115.67 41.39
CA GLU A 547 56.82 116.56 40.81
C GLU A 547 56.19 117.83 40.22
N ASN A 548 55.06 117.71 39.51
CA ASN A 548 54.31 118.85 38.99
C ASN A 548 53.78 119.76 40.12
N ASP A 549 53.24 119.21 41.21
CA ASP A 549 52.76 120.00 42.35
C ASP A 549 53.91 120.80 43.01
N VAL A 550 55.08 120.17 43.15
CA VAL A 550 56.30 120.84 43.63
C VAL A 550 56.74 121.96 42.66
N LEU A 551 56.69 121.73 41.34
CA LEU A 551 57.01 122.74 40.34
C LEU A 551 56.02 123.91 40.35
N CYS A 552 54.73 123.64 40.46
CA CYS A 552 53.69 124.68 40.58
C CYS A 552 53.89 125.52 41.85
N LYS A 553 54.23 124.90 42.99
CA LYS A 553 54.59 125.61 44.22
C LYS A 553 55.83 126.48 44.03
N LYS A 554 56.91 125.94 43.47
CA LYS A 554 58.14 126.72 43.17
C LYS A 554 57.86 127.90 42.25
N PHE A 555 57.11 127.68 41.18
CA PHE A 555 56.75 128.75 40.25
C PHE A 555 55.87 129.81 40.91
N ALA A 556 54.90 129.41 41.73
CA ALA A 556 54.08 130.33 42.51
C ALA A 556 54.94 131.14 43.49
N ASP A 557 55.90 130.53 44.18
CA ASP A 557 56.81 131.22 45.10
C ASP A 557 57.71 132.23 44.36
N GLU A 558 58.26 131.84 43.21
CA GLU A 558 59.10 132.70 42.36
C GLU A 558 58.30 133.86 41.74
N ILE A 559 57.09 133.60 41.23
CA ILE A 559 56.22 134.65 40.68
C ILE A 559 55.68 135.56 41.76
N THR A 560 55.34 135.04 42.94
CA THR A 560 54.88 135.88 44.05
C THR A 560 56.00 136.81 44.47
N SER A 561 57.23 136.31 44.62
CA SER A 561 58.41 137.15 44.88
C SER A 561 58.68 138.17 43.76
N PHE A 562 58.54 137.77 42.49
CA PHE A 562 58.71 138.66 41.34
C PHE A 562 57.61 139.74 41.26
N SER A 563 56.35 139.35 41.48
CA SER A 563 55.18 140.23 41.49
C SER A 563 55.21 141.20 42.67
N ASP A 564 55.62 140.74 43.86
CA ASP A 564 55.84 141.58 45.03
C ASP A 564 56.99 142.56 44.79
N GLY A 565 58.04 142.12 44.08
CA GLY A 565 59.13 142.98 43.61
C GLY A 565 58.68 144.05 42.60
N LEU A 566 57.86 143.68 41.62
CA LEU A 566 57.26 144.60 40.65
C LEU A 566 56.30 145.59 41.31
N THR A 567 55.50 145.12 42.26
CA THR A 567 54.55 145.94 43.01
C THR A 567 55.28 146.89 43.94
N SER A 568 56.36 146.45 44.61
CA SER A 568 57.24 147.32 45.40
C SER A 568 57.89 148.41 44.55
N GLN A 569 58.46 148.06 43.39
CA GLN A 569 59.02 149.04 42.46
C GLN A 569 57.98 150.02 41.91
N ARG A 570 56.77 149.53 41.60
CA ARG A 570 55.67 150.40 41.19
C ARG A 570 55.33 151.39 42.30
N THR A 571 55.27 150.92 43.54
CA THR A 571 54.97 151.74 44.72
C THR A 571 56.08 152.76 45.00
N GLU A 572 57.35 152.38 44.85
CA GLU A 572 58.50 153.31 44.92
C GLU A 572 58.43 154.43 43.87
N VAL A 573 58.04 154.10 42.64
CA VAL A 573 57.93 155.08 41.55
C VAL A 573 56.69 155.98 41.70
N THR A 574 55.59 155.50 42.28
CA THR A 574 54.35 156.29 42.46
C THR A 574 54.26 157.06 43.77
N ALA A 575 55.04 156.71 44.80
CA ALA A 575 55.03 157.38 46.11
C ALA A 575 56.01 158.57 46.22
N SER A 576 56.81 158.85 45.18
CA SER A 576 57.73 159.99 45.21
C SER A 576 56.97 161.30 44.90
N SER A 577 56.79 162.14 45.92
CA SER A 577 56.42 163.56 45.82
C SER A 577 57.61 164.49 46.09
N GLU A 578 58.83 163.94 45.95
CA GLU A 578 60.09 164.65 46.16
C GLU A 578 60.57 165.39 44.89
N PRO A 579 61.30 166.52 45.03
CA PRO A 579 61.74 167.36 43.91
C PRO A 579 62.54 166.60 42.83
N LEU A 580 62.41 167.06 41.57
CA LEU A 580 62.81 166.39 40.32
C LEU A 580 64.22 165.77 40.32
N GLU A 581 65.20 166.42 40.96
CA GLU A 581 66.58 165.92 41.07
C GLU A 581 66.69 164.60 41.88
N ALA A 582 65.83 164.38 42.88
CA ALA A 582 65.82 163.17 43.71
C ALA A 582 65.11 161.99 43.01
N GLN A 583 64.06 162.28 42.23
CA GLN A 583 63.38 161.29 41.38
C GLN A 583 64.30 160.76 40.26
N LEU A 584 65.17 161.61 39.70
CA LEU A 584 66.14 161.20 38.68
C LEU A 584 67.23 160.25 39.22
N GLN A 585 67.54 160.29 40.52
CA GLN A 585 68.49 159.35 41.13
C GLN A 585 67.93 157.95 41.36
N ASN A 586 66.61 157.82 41.58
CA ASN A 586 65.98 156.51 41.78
C ASN A 586 65.72 155.75 40.46
N VAL A 587 65.63 156.44 39.33
CA VAL A 587 65.53 155.81 37.99
C VAL A 587 66.90 155.38 37.45
N ASN A 588 68.01 156.00 37.91
CA ASN A 588 69.38 155.68 37.49
C ASN A 588 70.10 154.65 38.39
N LYS A 589 69.39 153.97 39.30
CA LYS A 589 69.95 153.01 40.26
C LYS A 589 69.51 151.55 40.06
N LYS A 590 69.28 151.18 38.80
CA LYS A 590 69.16 149.79 38.37
C LYS A 590 70.20 149.45 37.34
#